data_AF-A0A9R1VP25-F1
#
_entry.id   AF-A0A9R1VP25-F1
#
_cell.length_a   1.000
_cell.length_b   1.000
_cell.length_c   1.000
_cell.angle_alpha   90.00
_cell.angle_beta   90.00
_cell.angle_gamma   90.00
#
_symmetry.space_group_name_H-M   'P 1'
#
loop_
_entity.id
_entity.type
_entity.pdbx_description
1 polymer ?
#
loop_
_entity_poly.entity_id
_entity_poly.type
_entity_poly.pdbx_seq_one_letter_code
_entity_poly.pdbx_strand_id
1 'polypeptide(L)'
;MTVGSEQRKVGPSELQGVRKNVVSESSSRPGSSSHIAPVIHEWTYDAMCHDLLEMDGNKYVHVVSSKTGDVYERKEVLLEDHDPVWLELRHSHIADASERLHDKMTNFVSRNKVAQMHGRDGGEMSTRDLQKMVQALPQYKEQMDKVSLHVDLAGKINGIIRKMGLRDVGQLEQDIVFGDAGTKDIIKTSEQTA
;
A
#
# COMPACT_ATOMS: atom_id res chain seq x y z
N MET A 1 64.32 -12.96 11.97
CA MET A 1 63.91 -11.99 10.94
C MET A 1 62.90 -12.68 10.03
N THR A 2 61.64 -12.22 10.08
CA THR A 2 60.74 -12.01 8.94
C THR A 2 60.16 -13.23 8.15
N VAL A 3 58.85 -13.46 8.39
CA VAL A 3 57.73 -13.71 7.42
C VAL A 3 57.74 -15.05 6.64
N GLY A 4 56.64 -15.79 6.42
CA GLY A 4 55.21 -15.59 6.69
C GLY A 4 54.35 -16.73 6.13
N SER A 5 53.07 -16.71 6.51
CA SER A 5 51.84 -17.17 5.82
C SER A 5 51.76 -18.57 5.16
N GLU A 6 51.00 -19.45 5.83
CA GLU A 6 49.77 -20.13 5.35
C GLU A 6 49.66 -20.60 3.88
N GLN A 7 49.40 -21.89 3.64
CA GLN A 7 48.11 -22.41 3.13
C GLN A 7 48.17 -23.89 2.67
N ARG A 8 47.07 -24.60 2.93
CA ARG A 8 46.78 -26.01 2.56
C ARG A 8 46.29 -26.16 1.12
N LYS A 9 46.32 -27.43 0.68
CA LYS A 9 45.59 -28.13 -0.43
C LYS A 9 46.44 -28.35 -1.69
N VAL A 10 46.26 -29.40 -2.51
CA VAL A 10 45.17 -30.37 -2.75
C VAL A 10 45.80 -31.64 -3.35
N GLY A 11 45.18 -32.81 -3.19
CA GLY A 11 45.63 -34.07 -3.80
C GLY A 11 45.06 -34.30 -5.21
N PRO A 12 45.74 -35.10 -6.07
CA PRO A 12 45.52 -35.13 -7.52
C PRO A 12 44.51 -36.20 -7.95
N SER A 13 43.37 -35.77 -8.49
CA SER A 13 42.55 -36.54 -9.44
C SER A 13 41.60 -35.57 -10.15
N GLU A 14 42.21 -34.64 -10.88
CA GLU A 14 41.58 -34.05 -12.06
C GLU A 14 41.66 -35.09 -13.17
N LEU A 15 40.51 -35.47 -13.73
CA LEU A 15 40.28 -35.80 -15.15
C LEU A 15 38.83 -36.25 -15.33
N GLN A 16 37.89 -35.30 -15.39
CA GLN A 16 36.80 -35.37 -16.37
C GLN A 16 36.22 -33.97 -16.57
N GLY A 17 36.41 -33.44 -17.78
CA GLY A 17 36.13 -32.07 -18.12
C GLY A 17 34.65 -31.69 -18.17
N VAL A 18 34.44 -30.40 -17.90
CA VAL A 18 33.52 -29.48 -18.58
C VAL A 18 32.19 -30.10 -19.03
N ARG A 19 31.16 -29.94 -18.20
CA ARG A 19 29.79 -29.79 -18.71
C ARG A 19 29.24 -28.43 -18.30
N LYS A 20 29.05 -27.62 -19.33
CA LYS A 20 28.35 -26.34 -19.37
C LYS A 20 26.90 -26.52 -18.93
N ASN A 21 26.33 -25.43 -18.38
CA ASN A 21 24.91 -25.08 -18.32
C ASN A 21 23.90 -26.18 -18.68
N VAL A 22 23.11 -26.59 -17.69
CA VAL A 22 21.67 -26.77 -17.90
C VAL A 22 20.97 -26.02 -16.77
N VAL A 23 20.55 -24.80 -17.10
CA VAL A 23 19.33 -24.23 -16.56
C VAL A 23 18.26 -25.31 -16.72
N SER A 24 17.70 -25.82 -15.64
CA SER A 24 16.41 -26.51 -15.71
C SER A 24 15.39 -25.46 -16.12
N GLU A 25 15.23 -25.33 -17.42
CA GLU A 25 14.21 -24.59 -18.13
C GLU A 25 12.88 -25.27 -17.79
N SER A 26 12.31 -24.94 -16.62
CA SER A 26 10.88 -25.15 -16.43
C SER A 26 10.22 -24.15 -17.34
N SER A 27 9.81 -24.63 -18.52
CA SER A 27 9.07 -23.85 -19.50
C SER A 27 7.91 -23.16 -18.78
N SER A 28 8.04 -21.86 -18.54
CA SER A 28 6.90 -21.01 -18.26
C SER A 28 6.02 -21.10 -19.51
N ARG A 29 4.99 -21.93 -19.45
CA ARG A 29 3.93 -21.91 -20.46
C ARG A 29 3.37 -20.48 -20.46
N PRO A 30 3.43 -19.75 -21.57
CA PRO A 30 2.75 -18.47 -21.66
C PRO A 30 1.25 -18.78 -21.67
N GLY A 31 0.55 -18.41 -20.60
CA GLY A 31 -0.89 -18.56 -20.49
C GLY A 31 -1.40 -19.53 -19.43
N SER A 32 -0.67 -19.81 -18.35
CA SER A 32 -1.33 -20.29 -17.13
C SER A 32 -1.90 -19.09 -16.39
N SER A 33 -3.02 -18.55 -16.88
CA SER A 33 -3.94 -17.84 -15.99
C SER A 33 -4.33 -18.86 -14.91
N SER A 34 -3.74 -18.74 -13.73
CA SER A 34 -4.14 -19.53 -12.58
C SER A 34 -5.63 -19.31 -12.38
N HIS A 35 -6.45 -20.33 -12.63
CA HIS A 35 -7.92 -20.21 -12.54
C HIS A 35 -8.40 -19.97 -11.09
N ILE A 36 -7.47 -19.96 -10.14
CA ILE A 36 -7.64 -19.67 -8.71
C ILE A 36 -7.49 -18.15 -8.45
N ALA A 37 -6.71 -17.44 -9.28
CA ALA A 37 -6.45 -16.01 -9.12
C ALA A 37 -7.71 -15.10 -9.09
N PRO A 38 -8.82 -15.41 -9.79
CA PRO A 38 -10.02 -14.58 -9.72
C PRO A 38 -10.83 -14.71 -8.41
N VAL A 39 -10.45 -15.64 -7.50
CA VAL A 39 -11.28 -16.01 -6.34
C VAL A 39 -10.61 -15.66 -5.01
N ILE A 40 -9.30 -15.45 -4.98
CA ILE A 40 -8.59 -15.06 -3.76
C ILE A 40 -8.56 -13.54 -3.66
N HIS A 41 -8.88 -13.00 -2.49
CA HIS A 41 -8.74 -11.56 -2.23
C HIS A 41 -7.29 -11.12 -2.41
N GLU A 42 -7.09 -10.12 -3.27
CA GLU A 42 -5.81 -9.43 -3.41
C GLU A 42 -5.74 -8.26 -2.42
N TRP A 43 -4.74 -8.25 -1.55
CA TRP A 43 -4.63 -7.28 -0.46
C TRP A 43 -3.85 -6.01 -0.80
N THR A 44 -3.58 -5.77 -2.07
CA THR A 44 -3.00 -4.51 -2.53
C THR A 44 -4.03 -3.38 -2.40
N TYR A 45 -3.55 -2.16 -2.18
CA TYR A 45 -4.44 -1.01 -2.01
C TYR A 45 -5.33 -0.77 -3.23
N ASP A 46 -4.78 -0.95 -4.44
CA ASP A 46 -5.47 -0.86 -5.73
C ASP A 46 -6.63 -1.87 -5.84
N ALA A 47 -6.33 -3.16 -5.60
CA ALA A 47 -7.33 -4.22 -5.64
C ALA A 47 -8.46 -3.98 -4.63
N MET A 48 -8.11 -3.64 -3.39
CA MET A 48 -9.10 -3.36 -2.34
C MET A 48 -9.98 -2.14 -2.66
N CYS A 49 -9.48 -1.14 -3.39
CA CYS A 49 -10.32 -0.04 -3.86
C CYS A 49 -11.34 -0.52 -4.89
N HIS A 50 -10.92 -1.33 -5.86
CA HIS A 50 -11.80 -1.84 -6.91
C HIS A 50 -12.80 -2.89 -6.42
N ASP A 51 -12.42 -3.69 -5.43
CA ASP A 51 -13.26 -4.76 -4.90
C ASP A 51 -14.29 -4.24 -3.89
N LEU A 52 -13.93 -3.26 -3.06
CA LEU A 52 -14.73 -2.86 -1.90
C LEU A 52 -15.39 -1.48 -2.03
N LEU A 53 -14.96 -0.66 -2.99
CA LEU A 53 -15.55 0.66 -3.23
C LEU A 53 -16.35 0.69 -4.53
N GLU A 54 -17.33 1.58 -4.60
CA GLU A 54 -18.08 1.83 -5.83
C GLU A 54 -17.22 2.61 -6.83
N MET A 55 -16.42 1.87 -7.60
CA MET A 55 -15.54 2.39 -8.64
C MET A 55 -16.17 2.25 -10.04
N ASP A 56 -15.96 3.25 -10.90
CA ASP A 56 -16.26 3.20 -12.34
C ASP A 56 -14.95 3.35 -13.11
N GLY A 57 -14.31 2.21 -13.41
CA GLY A 57 -12.89 2.19 -13.79
C GLY A 57 -12.03 2.79 -12.67
N ASN A 58 -11.21 3.79 -12.99
CA ASN A 58 -10.37 4.50 -12.02
C ASN A 58 -11.09 5.66 -11.30
N LYS A 59 -12.39 5.83 -11.54
CA LYS A 59 -13.18 6.94 -10.98
C LYS A 59 -13.85 6.51 -9.68
N TYR A 60 -13.63 7.29 -8.63
CA TYR A 60 -14.29 7.16 -7.35
C TYR A 60 -15.18 8.37 -7.08
N VAL A 61 -16.41 8.15 -6.59
CA VAL A 61 -17.30 9.22 -6.14
C VAL A 61 -17.12 9.44 -4.63
N HIS A 62 -16.35 10.45 -4.28
CA HIS A 62 -16.12 10.86 -2.91
C HIS A 62 -17.26 11.76 -2.42
N VAL A 63 -17.97 11.32 -1.38
CA VAL A 63 -19.04 12.09 -0.74
C VAL A 63 -18.46 12.90 0.41
N VAL A 64 -18.51 14.23 0.30
CA VAL A 64 -18.02 15.18 1.32
C VAL A 64 -19.22 15.84 1.99
N SER A 65 -19.18 16.03 3.31
CA SER A 65 -20.13 16.94 3.97
C SER A 65 -19.79 18.38 3.60
N SER A 66 -20.75 19.11 3.02
CA SER A 66 -20.57 20.52 2.75
C SER A 66 -20.47 21.29 4.08
N LYS A 67 -19.76 22.43 4.07
CA LYS A 67 -19.50 23.27 5.25
C LYS A 67 -20.77 23.77 5.95
N THR A 68 -21.91 23.68 5.27
CA THR A 68 -23.24 24.11 5.73
C THR A 68 -24.05 22.98 6.37
N GLY A 69 -23.49 21.77 6.54
CA GLY A 69 -24.06 20.68 7.34
C GLY A 69 -25.15 19.85 6.66
N ASP A 70 -25.97 20.44 5.78
CA ASP A 70 -27.17 19.77 5.23
C ASP A 70 -27.04 19.28 3.78
N VAL A 71 -25.90 19.52 3.12
CA VAL A 71 -25.69 19.11 1.71
C VAL A 71 -24.46 18.21 1.62
N TYR A 72 -24.64 17.01 1.08
CA TYR A 72 -23.55 16.14 0.69
C TYR A 72 -23.11 16.51 -0.73
N GLU A 73 -21.87 16.93 -0.89
CA GLU A 73 -21.28 17.18 -2.20
C GLU A 73 -20.64 15.89 -2.70
N ARG A 74 -21.05 15.46 -3.90
CA ARG A 74 -20.39 14.37 -4.62
C ARG A 74 -19.26 14.96 -5.45
N LYS A 75 -18.04 14.55 -5.13
CA LYS A 75 -16.84 14.90 -5.88
C LYS A 75 -16.31 13.67 -6.58
N GLU A 76 -16.23 13.74 -7.91
CA GLU A 76 -15.54 12.71 -8.68
C GLU A 76 -14.03 12.90 -8.54
N VAL A 77 -13.35 11.78 -8.31
CA VAL A 77 -11.90 11.73 -8.17
C VAL A 77 -11.36 10.61 -9.05
N LEU A 78 -10.26 10.89 -9.75
CA LEU A 78 -9.52 9.91 -10.55
C LEU A 78 -8.31 9.42 -9.77
N LEU A 79 -8.20 8.10 -9.62
CA LEU A 79 -7.06 7.44 -8.99
C LEU A 79 -6.09 6.97 -10.07
N GLU A 80 -5.16 7.86 -10.45
CA GLU A 80 -4.23 7.65 -11.57
C GLU A 80 -2.80 8.06 -11.21
N ASP A 81 -1.86 7.79 -12.12
CA ASP A 81 -0.41 8.00 -11.90
C ASP A 81 -0.02 9.48 -11.68
N HIS A 82 -0.91 10.43 -11.98
CA HIS A 82 -0.70 11.84 -11.66
C HIS A 82 -0.88 12.15 -10.16
N ASP A 83 -1.51 11.26 -9.41
CA ASP A 83 -1.63 11.37 -7.96
C ASP A 83 -0.41 10.67 -7.31
N PRO A 84 0.53 11.43 -6.73
CA PRO A 84 1.74 10.85 -6.15
C PRO A 84 1.44 9.95 -4.95
N VAL A 85 0.33 10.16 -4.23
CA VAL A 85 -0.06 9.32 -3.10
C VAL A 85 -0.58 7.98 -3.61
N TRP A 86 -1.40 8.00 -4.66
CA TRP A 86 -1.86 6.79 -5.34
C TRP A 86 -0.68 5.98 -5.90
N LEU A 87 0.19 6.62 -6.70
CA LEU A 87 1.32 5.96 -7.35
C LEU A 87 2.25 5.28 -6.32
N GLU A 88 2.45 5.91 -5.17
CA GLU A 88 3.28 5.35 -4.09
C GLU A 88 2.62 4.15 -3.40
N LEU A 89 1.30 4.16 -3.21
CA LEU A 89 0.61 3.23 -2.32
C LEU A 89 -0.16 2.11 -3.03
N ARG A 90 -0.54 2.29 -4.30
CA ARG A 90 -1.44 1.38 -5.04
C ARG A 90 -1.03 -0.10 -4.99
N HIS A 91 0.27 -0.38 -5.02
CA HIS A 91 0.79 -1.75 -4.99
C HIS A 91 1.22 -2.23 -3.59
N SER A 92 1.07 -1.38 -2.56
CA SER A 92 1.37 -1.74 -1.18
C SER A 92 0.22 -2.53 -0.58
N HIS A 93 0.52 -3.40 0.39
CA HIS A 93 -0.50 -4.06 1.18
C HIS A 93 -1.35 -3.03 1.92
N ILE A 94 -2.67 -3.24 2.04
CA ILE A 94 -3.61 -2.26 2.64
C ILE A 94 -3.21 -1.84 4.07
N ALA A 95 -2.63 -2.75 4.85
CA ALA A 95 -2.15 -2.43 6.20
C ALA A 95 -0.97 -1.42 6.15
N ASP A 96 0.01 -1.67 5.30
CA ASP A 96 1.17 -0.80 5.11
C ASP A 96 0.75 0.56 4.53
N ALA A 97 -0.19 0.56 3.58
CA ALA A 97 -0.74 1.79 3.03
C ALA A 97 -1.44 2.63 4.11
N SER A 98 -2.21 1.98 4.99
CA SER A 98 -2.90 2.64 6.11
C SER A 98 -1.93 3.27 7.10
N GLU A 99 -0.84 2.56 7.45
CA GLU A 99 0.21 3.07 8.32
C GLU A 99 0.93 4.27 7.70
N ARG A 100 1.37 4.16 6.44
CA ARG A 100 2.04 5.25 5.72
C ARG A 100 1.14 6.48 5.59
N LEU A 101 -0.15 6.31 5.36
CA LEU A 101 -1.12 7.41 5.31
C LEU A 101 -1.27 8.10 6.67
N HIS A 102 -1.32 7.32 7.75
CA HIS A 102 -1.36 7.85 9.11
C HIS A 102 -0.11 8.69 9.42
N ASP A 103 1.07 8.18 9.08
CA ASP A 103 2.35 8.88 9.26
C ASP A 103 2.40 10.17 8.43
N LYS A 104 2.01 10.11 7.16
CA LYS A 104 1.93 11.31 6.30
C LYS A 104 1.00 12.35 6.93
N MET A 105 -0.23 11.96 7.30
CA MET A 105 -1.20 12.89 7.87
C MET A 105 -0.69 13.54 9.18
N THR A 106 -0.09 12.75 10.06
CA THR A 106 0.52 13.24 11.31
C THR A 106 1.67 14.22 11.03
N ASN A 107 2.52 13.92 10.05
CA ASN A 107 3.61 14.79 9.60
C ASN A 107 3.09 16.09 8.96
N PHE A 108 1.95 16.06 8.26
CA PHE A 108 1.30 17.28 7.77
C PHE A 108 0.83 18.13 8.95
N VAL A 109 0.04 17.56 9.86
CA VAL A 109 -0.49 18.31 11.03
C VAL A 109 0.62 18.93 11.87
N SER A 110 1.74 18.22 12.10
CA SER A 110 2.86 18.73 12.88
C SER A 110 3.57 19.90 12.20
N ARG A 111 3.89 19.80 10.90
CA ARG A 111 4.54 20.88 10.13
C ARG A 111 3.65 22.13 10.06
N ASN A 112 2.35 21.97 9.92
CA ASN A 112 1.41 23.11 9.90
C ASN A 112 1.39 23.83 11.25
N LYS A 113 1.36 23.09 12.37
CA LYS A 113 1.44 23.69 13.72
C LYS A 113 2.75 24.45 13.93
N VAL A 114 3.88 23.90 13.47
CA VAL A 114 5.19 24.55 13.54
C VAL A 114 5.19 25.85 12.71
N ALA A 115 4.64 25.83 11.49
CA ALA A 115 4.49 27.02 10.67
C ALA A 115 3.60 28.10 11.32
N GLN A 116 2.52 27.70 12.01
CA GLN A 116 1.62 28.62 12.71
C GLN A 116 2.20 29.15 14.04
N MET A 117 2.97 28.35 14.77
CA MET A 117 3.59 28.75 16.04
C MET A 117 4.77 29.70 15.84
N HIS A 118 5.63 29.46 14.86
CA HIS A 118 6.76 30.36 14.57
C HIS A 118 6.32 31.75 14.07
N GLY A 119 5.10 31.89 13.55
CA GLY A 119 4.52 33.20 13.22
C GLY A 119 4.01 33.99 14.44
N ARG A 120 3.86 33.36 15.61
CA ARG A 120 3.29 33.97 16.82
C ARG A 120 4.30 34.22 17.95
N ASP A 121 5.35 33.40 18.04
CA ASP A 121 6.31 33.44 19.16
C ASP A 121 7.59 34.28 18.92
N GLY A 122 7.60 35.14 17.90
CA GLY A 122 8.67 36.14 17.75
C GLY A 122 10.07 35.57 17.46
N GLY A 123 10.19 34.31 17.03
CA GLY A 123 11.42 33.81 16.46
C GLY A 123 11.70 34.56 15.15
N GLU A 124 12.85 35.23 15.05
CA GLU A 124 13.21 36.06 13.89
C GLU A 124 13.31 35.24 12.59
N MET A 125 12.18 35.08 11.89
CA MET A 125 12.16 34.56 10.54
C MET A 125 12.37 35.72 9.56
N SER A 126 13.34 35.59 8.65
CA SER A 126 13.59 36.61 7.65
C SER A 126 12.33 36.84 6.80
N THR A 127 12.09 38.09 6.40
CA THR A 127 11.03 38.44 5.44
C THR A 127 11.11 37.62 4.14
N ARG A 128 12.33 37.20 3.75
CA ARG A 128 12.55 36.31 2.60
C ARG A 128 12.03 34.89 2.83
N ASP A 129 12.14 34.37 4.05
CA ASP A 129 11.69 33.02 4.40
C ASP A 129 10.16 32.99 4.57
N LEU A 130 9.57 34.05 5.12
CA LEU A 130 8.12 34.29 5.09
C LEU A 130 7.57 34.28 3.65
N GLN A 131 8.22 34.99 2.74
CA GLN A 131 7.79 35.04 1.33
C GLN A 131 7.82 33.67 0.65
N LYS A 132 8.87 32.88 0.90
CA LYS A 132 8.95 31.49 0.39
C LYS A 132 7.87 30.60 0.99
N MET A 133 7.59 30.73 2.29
CA MET A 133 6.54 29.95 2.94
C MET A 133 5.17 30.25 2.34
N VAL A 134 4.81 31.52 2.17
CA VAL A 134 3.52 31.92 1.57
C VAL A 134 3.37 31.38 0.15
N GLN A 135 4.44 31.38 -0.65
CA GLN A 135 4.43 30.82 -2.01
C GLN A 135 4.24 29.29 -2.02
N ALA A 136 4.68 28.58 -0.98
CA ALA A 136 4.56 27.13 -0.86
C ALA A 136 3.20 26.67 -0.31
N LEU A 137 2.42 27.55 0.33
CA LEU A 137 1.13 27.20 0.96
C LEU A 137 0.11 26.53 0.01
N PRO A 138 -0.09 26.98 -1.24
CA PRO A 138 -1.04 26.34 -2.14
C PRO A 138 -0.65 24.90 -2.48
N GLN A 139 0.65 24.65 -2.72
CA GLN A 139 1.18 23.32 -3.01
C GLN A 139 1.02 22.40 -1.79
N TYR A 140 1.30 22.93 -0.61
CA TYR A 140 1.13 22.20 0.64
C TYR A 140 -0.34 21.82 0.88
N LYS A 141 -1.26 22.74 0.62
CA LYS A 141 -2.70 22.47 0.69
C LYS A 141 -3.11 21.37 -0.29
N GLU A 142 -2.64 21.42 -1.54
CA GLU A 142 -2.95 20.38 -2.53
C GLU A 142 -2.46 19.00 -2.08
N GLN A 143 -1.24 18.90 -1.56
CA GLN A 143 -0.70 17.64 -1.03
C GLN A 143 -1.53 17.13 0.15
N MET A 144 -1.93 18.01 1.07
CA MET A 144 -2.77 17.65 2.21
C MET A 144 -4.15 17.17 1.76
N ASP A 145 -4.75 17.80 0.75
CA ASP A 145 -6.05 17.40 0.20
C ASP A 145 -5.97 15.98 -0.41
N LYS A 146 -4.88 15.63 -1.12
CA LYS A 146 -4.64 14.27 -1.64
C LYS A 146 -4.45 13.24 -0.54
N VAL A 147 -3.60 13.51 0.46
CA VAL A 147 -3.41 12.59 1.59
C VAL A 147 -4.70 12.38 2.37
N SER A 148 -5.49 13.45 2.59
CA SER A 148 -6.77 13.37 3.30
C SER A 148 -7.78 12.48 2.58
N LEU A 149 -7.85 12.57 1.25
CA LEU A 149 -8.66 11.68 0.43
C LEU A 149 -8.25 10.21 0.66
N HIS A 150 -6.97 9.88 0.55
CA HIS A 150 -6.51 8.50 0.68
C HIS A 150 -6.69 7.96 2.11
N VAL A 151 -6.58 8.80 3.14
CA VAL A 151 -6.94 8.44 4.52
C VAL A 151 -8.42 8.05 4.62
N ASP A 152 -9.33 8.80 4.00
CA ASP A 152 -10.76 8.46 3.96
C ASP A 152 -11.01 7.14 3.24
N LEU A 153 -10.39 6.94 2.06
CA LEU A 153 -10.48 5.69 1.29
C LEU A 153 -10.01 4.49 2.11
N ALA A 154 -8.80 4.57 2.69
CA ALA A 154 -8.24 3.50 3.52
C ALA A 154 -9.11 3.25 4.77
N GLY A 155 -9.69 4.30 5.35
CA GLY A 155 -10.64 4.19 6.47
C GLY A 155 -11.89 3.40 6.10
N LYS A 156 -12.48 3.69 4.93
CA LYS A 156 -13.67 3.00 4.39
C LYS A 156 -13.37 1.53 4.11
N ILE A 157 -12.29 1.24 3.40
CA ILE A 157 -11.82 -0.12 3.09
C ILE A 157 -11.65 -0.92 4.39
N ASN A 158 -10.90 -0.39 5.36
CA ASN A 158 -10.70 -1.05 6.65
C ASN A 158 -12.01 -1.25 7.43
N GLY A 159 -12.97 -0.33 7.27
CA GLY A 159 -14.32 -0.47 7.82
C GLY A 159 -15.05 -1.67 7.24
N ILE A 160 -15.01 -1.83 5.91
CA ILE A 160 -15.65 -2.95 5.19
C ILE A 160 -14.97 -4.28 5.55
N ILE A 161 -13.63 -4.33 5.52
CA ILE A 161 -12.84 -5.52 5.91
C ILE A 161 -13.26 -6.04 7.29
N ARG A 162 -13.40 -5.14 8.27
CA ARG A 162 -13.85 -5.51 9.62
C ARG A 162 -15.30 -5.96 9.66
N LYS A 163 -16.19 -5.22 8.98
CA LYS A 163 -17.63 -5.49 9.00
C LYS A 163 -17.96 -6.84 8.35
N MET A 164 -17.26 -7.21 7.29
CA MET A 164 -17.49 -8.43 6.53
C MET A 164 -16.60 -9.60 6.97
N GLY A 165 -15.71 -9.42 7.95
CA GLY A 165 -14.80 -10.48 8.41
C GLY A 165 -13.81 -10.94 7.33
N LEU A 166 -13.44 -10.07 6.38
CA LEU A 166 -12.67 -10.46 5.19
C LEU A 166 -11.28 -11.02 5.52
N ARG A 167 -10.74 -10.73 6.71
CA ARG A 167 -9.47 -11.32 7.17
C ARG A 167 -9.60 -12.83 7.38
N ASP A 168 -10.70 -13.26 7.99
CA ASP A 168 -10.94 -14.68 8.27
C ASP A 168 -11.25 -15.42 6.97
N VAL A 169 -11.99 -14.78 6.06
CA VAL A 169 -12.25 -15.29 4.71
C VAL A 169 -10.94 -15.41 3.92
N GLY A 170 -10.11 -14.37 3.91
CA GLY A 170 -8.82 -14.39 3.22
C GLY A 170 -7.85 -15.43 3.78
N GLN A 171 -7.88 -15.68 5.09
CA GLN A 171 -7.11 -16.78 5.68
C GLN A 171 -7.63 -18.14 5.20
N LEU A 172 -8.95 -18.36 5.23
CA LEU A 172 -9.54 -19.59 4.71
C LEU A 172 -9.23 -19.81 3.23
N GLU A 173 -9.27 -18.76 2.41
CA GLU A 173 -8.89 -18.82 1.00
C GLU A 173 -7.45 -19.32 0.83
N GLN A 174 -6.51 -18.77 1.61
CA GLN A 174 -5.12 -19.24 1.60
C GLN A 174 -5.04 -20.72 2.03
N ASP A 175 -5.70 -21.10 3.11
CA ASP A 175 -5.67 -22.46 3.64
C ASP A 175 -6.23 -23.47 2.61
N ILE A 176 -7.27 -23.09 1.85
CA ILE A 176 -7.82 -23.91 0.75
C ILE A 176 -6.80 -24.04 -0.39
N VAL A 177 -6.16 -22.93 -0.78
CA VAL A 177 -5.24 -22.88 -1.92
C VAL A 177 -3.96 -23.68 -1.65
N PHE A 178 -3.47 -23.66 -0.41
CA PHE A 178 -2.28 -24.38 0.01
C PHE A 178 -2.57 -25.80 0.55
N GLY A 179 -3.83 -26.19 0.67
CA GLY A 179 -4.26 -27.56 0.99
C GLY A 179 -4.29 -27.92 2.47
N ASP A 180 -4.31 -26.93 3.36
CA ASP A 180 -4.34 -27.11 4.82
C ASP A 180 -5.77 -27.03 5.40
N ALA A 181 -6.77 -26.57 4.63
CA ALA A 181 -8.16 -26.49 5.08
C ALA A 181 -8.88 -27.84 5.04
N GLY A 182 -9.36 -28.32 6.20
CA GLY A 182 -10.29 -29.45 6.28
C GLY A 182 -11.75 -29.02 6.10
N THR A 183 -12.65 -29.95 5.75
CA THR A 183 -14.10 -29.68 5.57
C THR A 183 -14.77 -28.97 6.76
N LYS A 184 -14.21 -29.09 7.97
CA LYS A 184 -14.74 -28.45 9.19
C LYS A 184 -14.45 -26.94 9.27
N ASP A 185 -13.38 -26.47 8.66
CA ASP A 185 -12.99 -25.06 8.70
C ASP A 185 -13.90 -24.23 7.75
N ILE A 186 -14.31 -24.83 6.64
CA ILE A 186 -15.26 -24.25 5.67
C ILE A 186 -16.65 -24.00 6.30
N ILE A 187 -17.13 -24.93 7.13
CA ILE A 187 -18.47 -24.84 7.73
C ILE A 187 -18.53 -23.73 8.79
N LYS A 188 -17.46 -23.53 9.58
CA LYS A 188 -17.42 -22.49 10.61
C LYS A 188 -17.48 -21.07 10.05
N THR A 189 -16.75 -20.80 8.95
CA THR A 189 -16.74 -19.47 8.33
C THR A 189 -18.10 -19.12 7.72
N SER A 190 -18.82 -20.14 7.23
CA SER A 190 -20.18 -19.99 6.69
C SER A 190 -21.21 -19.62 7.77
N GLU A 191 -21.04 -20.12 9.00
CA GLU A 191 -21.94 -19.83 10.13
C GLU A 191 -21.67 -18.47 10.79
N GLN A 192 -20.46 -17.92 10.64
CA GLN A 192 -20.09 -16.61 11.20
C GLN A 192 -20.40 -15.42 10.28
N THR A 193 -20.71 -15.68 9.00
CA THR A 193 -21.01 -14.66 7.99
C THR A 193 -22.51 -14.52 7.68
N ALA A 194 -23.37 -15.33 8.31
CA ALA A 194 -24.83 -15.25 8.25
C ALA A 194 -25.41 -14.40 9.40
#